data_AF-A0A434CKV5-F1
#
_entry.id   AF-A0A434CKV5-F1
#
_cell.length_a   1.000
_cell.length_b   1.000
_cell.length_c   1.000
_cell.angle_alpha   90.00
_cell.angle_beta   90.00
_cell.angle_gamma   90.00
#
_symmetry.space_group_name_H-M   'P 1'
#
loop_
_entity.id
_entity.type
_entity.pdbx_description
1 polymer ?
#
loop_
_entity_poly.entity_id
_entity_poly.type
_entity_poly.pdbx_seq_one_letter_code
_entity_poly.pdbx_strand_id
1 'polypeptide(L)'
;AYSGIRPLPASDASVPGLISRDHSAPVAEPDRNRPFAVISLIGGKWTTFRGFAEEVADTVLGRLQRSRKVTTQTMPIGGGRDFPADAAARASWLALAHSETGAGERRLEALLSRYGTRATQIATHEPDDEGRLPDSESYSRSEIDYIVRTEFVEHLADIVMRRSTLAISGSLTGRDLQEIATIAGRALGWSAGRLAEEVEASALELEDRNLMRLG
;
A
#
# COMPACT_ATOMS: atom_id res chain seq x y z
N ALA A 1 -13.33 -1.91 -12.79
CA ALA A 1 -12.81 -3.31 -12.81
C ALA A 1 -11.28 -3.27 -12.85
N TYR A 2 -10.58 -4.33 -12.46
CA TYR A 2 -9.10 -4.40 -12.57
C TYR A 2 -8.66 -5.66 -13.29
N SER A 3 -7.47 -5.60 -13.89
CA SER A 3 -6.79 -6.77 -14.46
C SER A 3 -5.36 -6.81 -13.95
N GLY A 4 -4.74 -7.98 -14.01
CA GLY A 4 -3.36 -8.16 -13.57
C GLY A 4 -2.71 -9.32 -14.31
N ILE A 5 -1.40 -9.21 -14.53
CA ILE A 5 -0.59 -10.24 -15.18
C ILE A 5 0.11 -11.03 -14.08
N ARG A 6 0.08 -12.36 -14.20
CA ARG A 6 0.84 -13.24 -13.30
C ARG A 6 2.26 -13.40 -13.85
N PRO A 7 3.30 -13.05 -13.08
CA PRO A 7 4.69 -13.21 -13.53
C PRO A 7 5.11 -14.68 -13.36
N LEU A 8 4.73 -15.54 -14.30
CA LEU A 8 5.05 -16.97 -14.26
C LEU A 8 6.40 -17.26 -14.92
N PRO A 9 7.09 -18.34 -14.54
CA PRO A 9 8.22 -18.85 -15.31
C PRO A 9 7.85 -19.10 -16.76
N ALA A 10 8.77 -18.79 -17.68
CA ALA A 10 8.59 -19.11 -19.09
C ALA A 10 8.42 -20.64 -19.25
N SER A 11 7.44 -21.04 -20.04
CA SER A 11 7.12 -22.44 -20.29
C SER A 11 6.56 -22.58 -21.70
N ASP A 12 6.95 -23.63 -22.41
CA ASP A 12 6.40 -23.98 -23.73
C ASP A 12 4.99 -24.60 -23.65
N ALA A 13 4.38 -24.62 -22.46
CA ALA A 13 3.05 -25.17 -22.26
C ALA A 13 1.99 -24.32 -22.97
N SER A 14 1.28 -24.93 -23.92
CA SER A 14 0.19 -24.30 -24.69
C SER A 14 -1.05 -23.98 -23.86
N VAL A 15 -1.14 -24.48 -22.62
CA VAL A 15 -2.25 -24.23 -21.69
C VAL A 15 -1.72 -23.45 -20.47
N PRO A 16 -2.07 -22.17 -20.32
CA PRO A 16 -1.58 -21.33 -19.22
C PRO A 16 -1.86 -21.88 -17.80
N GLY A 17 -2.88 -22.74 -17.65
CA GLY A 17 -3.21 -23.39 -16.38
C GLY A 17 -2.22 -24.49 -15.93
N LEU A 18 -1.37 -24.99 -16.84
CA LEU A 18 -0.38 -26.05 -16.58
C LEU A 18 1.02 -25.51 -16.24
N ILE A 19 1.25 -24.21 -16.38
CA ILE A 19 2.51 -23.59 -16.01
C ILE A 19 2.67 -23.66 -14.49
N SER A 20 3.82 -24.17 -14.02
CA SER A 20 4.10 -24.28 -12.59
C SER A 20 3.89 -22.95 -11.88
N ARG A 21 3.24 -23.01 -10.72
CA ARG A 21 2.95 -21.85 -9.87
C ARG A 21 4.00 -21.66 -8.77
N ASP A 22 5.09 -22.42 -8.85
CA ASP A 22 6.19 -22.31 -7.91
C ASP A 22 7.05 -21.09 -8.24
N HIS A 23 7.66 -20.54 -7.21
CA HIS A 23 8.61 -19.45 -7.35
C HIS A 23 9.99 -19.99 -7.72
N SER A 24 10.81 -19.17 -8.35
CA SER A 24 12.21 -19.49 -8.64
C SER A 24 13.09 -18.25 -8.58
N ALA A 25 14.36 -18.45 -8.24
CA ALA A 25 15.35 -17.39 -8.15
C ALA A 25 16.62 -17.73 -8.96
N PRO A 26 16.54 -17.86 -10.30
CA PRO A 26 17.72 -18.13 -11.11
C PRO A 26 18.79 -17.04 -10.92
N VAL A 27 20.04 -17.48 -10.94
CA VAL A 27 21.20 -16.59 -10.79
C VAL A 27 21.98 -16.54 -12.09
N ALA A 28 22.09 -15.34 -12.67
CA ALA A 28 23.05 -15.06 -13.72
C ALA A 28 24.37 -14.65 -13.07
N GLU A 29 25.37 -15.53 -13.12
CA GLU A 29 26.70 -15.27 -12.57
C GLU A 29 27.41 -14.10 -13.28
N PRO A 30 28.45 -13.51 -12.68
CA PRO A 30 29.29 -12.52 -13.35
C PRO A 30 29.80 -13.03 -14.70
N ASP A 31 29.89 -12.13 -15.67
CA ASP A 31 30.46 -12.38 -16.99
C ASP A 31 31.44 -11.25 -17.39
N ARG A 32 32.00 -11.32 -18.60
CA ARG A 32 33.00 -10.35 -19.08
C ARG A 32 32.49 -8.90 -19.09
N ASN A 33 31.18 -8.70 -19.24
CA ASN A 33 30.55 -7.39 -19.34
C ASN A 33 29.84 -6.98 -18.03
N ARG A 34 29.69 -7.91 -17.08
CA ARG A 34 29.01 -7.69 -15.80
C ARG A 34 29.79 -8.35 -14.65
N PRO A 35 30.52 -7.59 -13.82
CA PRO A 35 31.34 -8.15 -12.74
C PRO A 35 30.53 -8.53 -11.48
N PHE A 36 29.22 -8.71 -11.60
CA PHE A 36 28.33 -9.03 -10.48
C PHE A 36 27.24 -10.03 -10.88
N ALA A 37 26.83 -10.84 -9.90
CA ALA A 37 25.72 -11.77 -10.06
C ALA A 37 24.38 -11.03 -10.05
N VAL A 38 23.41 -11.54 -10.80
CA VAL A 38 22.02 -11.07 -10.79
C VAL A 38 21.12 -12.21 -10.37
N ILE A 39 20.35 -12.03 -9.30
CA ILE A 39 19.35 -12.98 -8.84
C ILE A 39 17.99 -12.44 -9.25
N SER A 40 17.26 -13.19 -10.09
CA SER A 40 15.95 -12.76 -10.60
C SER A 40 14.83 -13.47 -9.86
N LEU A 41 13.95 -12.75 -9.19
CA LEU A 41 12.78 -13.34 -8.53
C LEU A 41 11.67 -13.53 -9.57
N ILE A 42 11.32 -14.78 -9.87
CA ILE A 42 10.29 -15.15 -10.85
C ILE A 42 9.17 -15.90 -10.13
N GLY A 43 7.92 -15.52 -10.39
CA GLY A 43 6.77 -16.05 -9.65
C GLY A 43 6.64 -15.44 -8.25
N GLY A 44 6.23 -16.27 -7.30
CA GLY A 44 5.90 -15.84 -5.95
C GLY A 44 4.42 -15.49 -5.81
N LYS A 45 3.74 -16.14 -4.87
CA LYS A 45 2.35 -15.83 -4.53
C LYS A 45 2.35 -14.80 -3.41
N TRP A 46 1.28 -14.01 -3.33
CA TRP A 46 1.05 -13.14 -2.18
C TRP A 46 1.09 -13.92 -0.85
N THR A 47 0.63 -15.18 -0.84
CA THR A 47 0.65 -16.02 0.38
C THR A 47 2.04 -16.57 0.73
N THR A 48 2.96 -16.66 -0.22
CA THR A 48 4.30 -17.24 -0.02
C THR A 48 5.43 -16.20 -0.02
N PHE A 49 5.10 -14.91 -0.20
CA PHE A 49 6.07 -13.83 -0.42
C PHE A 49 7.18 -13.80 0.65
N ARG A 50 6.82 -13.93 1.95
CA ARG A 50 7.78 -13.89 3.06
C ARG A 50 8.76 -15.06 3.00
N GLY A 51 8.25 -16.28 2.78
CA GLY A 51 9.10 -17.47 2.70
C GLY A 51 10.03 -17.41 1.50
N PHE A 52 9.54 -16.95 0.35
CA PHE A 52 10.37 -16.77 -0.83
C PHE A 52 11.43 -15.67 -0.64
N ALA A 53 11.06 -14.54 -0.03
CA ALA A 53 12.03 -13.49 0.31
C ALA A 53 13.09 -13.99 1.31
N GLU A 54 12.72 -14.84 2.26
CA GLU A 54 13.64 -15.47 3.21
C GLU A 54 14.66 -16.37 2.48
N GLU A 55 14.20 -17.24 1.57
CA GLU A 55 15.04 -18.13 0.75
C GLU A 55 16.05 -17.34 -0.12
N VAL A 56 15.57 -16.29 -0.80
CA VAL A 56 16.43 -15.44 -1.64
C VAL A 56 17.44 -14.68 -0.78
N ALA A 57 17.02 -14.17 0.38
CA ALA A 57 17.93 -13.50 1.30
C ALA A 57 19.00 -14.45 1.84
N ASP A 58 18.69 -15.73 2.10
CA ASP A 58 19.70 -16.72 2.50
C ASP A 58 20.72 -16.98 1.39
N THR A 59 20.27 -17.03 0.13
CA THR A 59 21.15 -17.12 -1.04
C THR A 59 22.10 -15.92 -1.14
N VAL A 60 21.58 -14.70 -0.97
CA VAL A 60 22.38 -13.46 -0.97
C VAL A 60 23.39 -13.45 0.18
N LEU A 61 22.94 -13.79 1.40
CA LEU A 61 23.79 -13.83 2.59
C LEU A 61 24.94 -14.85 2.44
N GLY A 62 24.65 -16.03 1.88
CA GLY A 62 25.67 -17.04 1.58
C GLY A 62 26.75 -16.52 0.64
N ARG A 63 26.37 -15.82 -0.43
CA ARG A 63 27.31 -15.19 -1.37
C ARG A 63 28.15 -14.08 -0.74
N LEU A 64 27.54 -13.30 0.17
CA LEU A 64 28.22 -12.25 0.91
C LEU A 64 29.03 -12.76 2.11
N GLN A 65 29.03 -14.07 2.37
CA GLN A 65 29.64 -14.69 3.55
C GLN A 65 29.16 -14.04 4.85
N ARG A 66 27.85 -13.74 4.92
CA ARG A 66 27.20 -13.17 6.09
C ARG A 66 26.21 -14.16 6.68
N SER A 67 26.05 -14.12 8.00
CA SER A 67 25.01 -14.89 8.70
C SER A 67 23.76 -14.04 8.90
N ARG A 68 22.59 -14.67 8.79
CA ARG A 68 21.32 -14.04 9.16
C ARG A 68 21.32 -13.69 10.64
N LYS A 69 20.95 -12.45 10.97
CA LYS A 69 20.89 -11.95 12.36
C LYS A 69 19.48 -11.96 12.94
N VAL A 70 18.46 -11.83 12.09
CA VAL A 70 17.07 -11.69 12.50
C VAL A 70 16.20 -12.50 11.54
N THR A 71 15.22 -13.22 12.11
CA THR A 71 14.19 -13.94 11.34
C THR A 71 13.00 -13.02 11.07
N THR A 72 12.32 -13.25 9.94
CA THR A 72 11.10 -12.52 9.58
C THR A 72 9.83 -13.32 9.89
N GLN A 73 9.95 -14.58 10.34
CA GLN A 73 8.81 -15.50 10.49
C GLN A 73 7.71 -14.99 11.40
N THR A 74 8.07 -14.30 12.49
CA THR A 74 7.14 -13.73 13.47
C THR A 74 7.22 -12.21 13.53
N MET A 75 7.90 -11.57 12.56
CA MET A 75 8.11 -10.13 12.58
C MET A 75 6.82 -9.40 12.16
N PRO A 76 6.24 -8.55 13.03
CA PRO A 76 5.08 -7.77 12.64
C PRO A 76 5.47 -6.68 11.62
N ILE A 77 4.56 -6.39 10.69
CA ILE A 77 4.75 -5.39 9.63
C ILE A 77 3.81 -4.21 9.88
N GLY A 78 4.35 -2.98 9.85
CA GLY A 78 3.56 -1.76 9.97
C GLY A 78 2.70 -1.72 11.23
N GLY A 79 1.42 -1.39 11.08
CA GLY A 79 0.44 -1.39 12.17
C GLY A 79 0.01 -2.77 12.67
N GLY A 80 0.57 -3.86 12.14
CA GLY A 80 0.41 -5.19 12.73
C GLY A 80 1.23 -5.37 14.02
N ARG A 81 2.17 -4.45 14.31
CA ARG A 81 2.93 -4.45 15.56
C ARG A 81 2.00 -4.07 16.71
N ASP A 82 2.00 -4.89 17.76
CA ASP A 82 1.19 -4.71 18.97
C ASP A 82 -0.32 -4.62 18.67
N PHE A 83 -0.76 -5.24 17.56
CA PHE A 83 -2.17 -5.26 17.19
C PHE A 83 -3.00 -6.02 18.24
N PRO A 84 -4.14 -5.48 18.70
CA PRO A 84 -4.94 -6.11 19.74
C PRO A 84 -5.53 -7.44 19.24
N ALA A 85 -5.11 -8.54 19.87
CA ALA A 85 -5.41 -9.91 19.41
C ALA A 85 -6.80 -10.41 19.81
N ASP A 86 -7.43 -9.80 20.82
CA ASP A 86 -8.74 -10.18 21.33
C ASP A 86 -9.60 -8.95 21.69
N ALA A 87 -10.86 -9.20 22.06
CA ALA A 87 -11.82 -8.15 22.36
C ALA A 87 -11.43 -7.28 23.57
N ALA A 88 -10.78 -7.85 24.60
CA ALA A 88 -10.38 -7.12 25.79
C ALA A 88 -9.18 -6.22 25.50
N ALA A 89 -8.19 -6.72 24.76
CA ALA A 89 -7.06 -5.94 24.27
C ALA A 89 -7.54 -4.82 23.33
N ARG A 90 -8.54 -5.10 22.47
CA ARG A 90 -9.13 -4.11 21.57
C ARG A 90 -9.83 -2.99 22.33
N ALA A 91 -10.67 -3.31 23.32
CA ALA A 91 -11.32 -2.32 24.17
C ALA A 91 -10.31 -1.44 24.93
N SER A 92 -9.24 -2.06 25.45
CA SER A 92 -8.16 -1.35 26.14
C SER A 92 -7.42 -0.40 25.20
N TRP A 93 -7.11 -0.86 23.98
CA TRP A 93 -6.46 -0.04 22.95
C TRP A 93 -7.36 1.15 22.55
N LEU A 94 -8.65 0.93 22.35
CA LEU A 94 -9.60 2.00 22.00
C LEU A 94 -9.70 3.06 23.08
N ALA A 95 -9.77 2.66 24.36
CA ALA A 95 -9.81 3.58 25.48
C ALA A 95 -8.53 4.44 25.55
N LEU A 96 -7.36 3.83 25.37
CA LEU A 96 -6.08 4.54 25.34
C LEU A 96 -6.01 5.51 24.16
N ALA A 97 -6.27 5.03 22.94
CA ALA A 97 -6.25 5.86 21.74
C ALA A 97 -7.24 7.03 21.84
N HIS A 98 -8.43 6.81 22.40
CA HIS A 98 -9.39 7.88 22.66
C HIS A 98 -8.83 8.92 23.62
N SER A 99 -8.20 8.50 24.73
CA SER A 99 -7.58 9.44 25.67
C SER A 99 -6.44 10.26 25.06
N GLU A 100 -5.69 9.66 24.12
CA GLU A 100 -4.52 10.29 23.49
C GLU A 100 -4.90 11.26 22.38
N THR A 101 -5.96 10.96 21.62
CA THR A 101 -6.30 11.73 20.41
C THR A 101 -7.62 12.47 20.49
N GLY A 102 -8.50 12.14 21.44
CA GLY A 102 -9.86 12.66 21.52
C GLY A 102 -10.81 12.12 20.44
N ALA A 103 -10.34 11.27 19.51
CA ALA A 103 -11.15 10.75 18.43
C ALA A 103 -12.25 9.80 18.94
N GLY A 104 -13.44 9.86 18.36
CA GLY A 104 -14.55 8.99 18.73
C GLY A 104 -14.27 7.51 18.43
N GLU A 105 -14.81 6.61 19.25
CA GLU A 105 -14.57 5.16 19.18
C GLU A 105 -14.82 4.57 17.79
N ARG A 106 -15.94 4.94 17.13
CA ARG A 106 -16.26 4.49 15.77
C ARG A 106 -15.16 4.85 14.75
N ARG A 107 -14.53 6.01 14.91
CA ARG A 107 -13.44 6.46 14.03
C ARG A 107 -12.16 5.67 14.31
N LEU A 108 -11.82 5.50 15.58
CA LEU A 108 -10.66 4.70 15.99
C LEU A 108 -10.79 3.24 15.54
N GLU A 109 -11.98 2.66 15.62
CA GLU A 109 -12.30 1.33 15.08
C GLU A 109 -12.04 1.24 13.57
N ALA A 110 -12.55 2.21 12.80
CA ALA A 110 -12.34 2.26 11.35
C ALA A 110 -10.85 2.42 10.99
N LEU A 111 -10.11 3.27 11.70
CA LEU A 111 -8.68 3.47 11.50
C LEU A 111 -7.88 2.22 11.90
N LEU A 112 -8.20 1.58 13.04
CA LEU A 112 -7.53 0.37 13.51
C LEU A 112 -7.75 -0.78 12.53
N SER A 113 -8.97 -0.93 11.99
CA SER A 113 -9.26 -1.94 10.98
C SER A 113 -8.50 -1.73 9.68
N ARG A 114 -8.22 -0.47 9.30
CA ARG A 114 -7.59 -0.14 8.02
C ARG A 114 -6.06 -0.10 8.09
N TYR A 115 -5.52 0.44 9.18
CA TYR A 115 -4.09 0.76 9.32
C TYR A 115 -3.40 0.03 10.47
N GLY A 116 -4.13 -0.77 11.24
CA GLY A 116 -3.62 -1.36 12.47
C GLY A 116 -3.29 -0.30 13.51
N THR A 117 -2.28 -0.56 14.34
CA THR A 117 -1.88 0.33 15.45
C THR A 117 -1.35 1.69 15.00
N ARG A 118 -1.09 1.91 13.70
CA ARG A 118 -0.84 3.26 13.14
C ARG A 118 -2.07 4.17 13.24
N ALA A 119 -3.24 3.61 13.53
CA ALA A 119 -4.49 4.35 13.73
C ALA A 119 -4.35 5.51 14.73
N THR A 120 -3.59 5.35 15.82
CA THR A 120 -3.35 6.44 16.78
C THR A 120 -2.60 7.59 16.12
N GLN A 121 -1.54 7.32 15.34
CA GLN A 121 -0.75 8.34 14.65
C GLN A 121 -1.61 9.14 13.65
N ILE A 122 -2.45 8.42 12.91
CA ILE A 122 -3.39 9.03 11.96
C ILE A 122 -4.40 9.89 12.72
N ALA A 123 -4.99 9.37 13.81
CA ALA A 123 -5.96 10.10 14.62
C ALA A 123 -5.35 11.35 15.29
N THR A 124 -4.09 11.29 15.74
CA THR A 124 -3.36 12.46 16.25
C THR A 124 -3.11 13.50 15.15
N HIS A 125 -2.91 13.05 13.91
CA HIS A 125 -2.80 13.93 12.73
C HIS A 125 -4.15 14.51 12.28
N GLU A 126 -5.26 14.22 12.97
CA GLU A 126 -6.56 14.88 12.78
C GLU A 126 -6.81 15.94 13.88
N PRO A 127 -5.97 17.00 14.04
CA PRO A 127 -6.12 17.91 15.18
C PRO A 127 -7.38 18.79 15.10
N ASP A 128 -7.96 18.94 13.91
CA ASP A 128 -9.25 19.61 13.69
C ASP A 128 -10.00 18.88 12.57
N ASP A 129 -11.32 18.79 12.72
CA ASP A 129 -12.27 18.17 11.79
C ASP A 129 -12.29 18.94 10.47
N GLU A 130 -11.24 18.80 9.64
CA GLU A 130 -11.28 19.18 8.22
C GLU A 130 -12.38 18.40 7.47
N GLY A 131 -13.14 17.54 8.16
CA GLY A 131 -14.30 16.86 7.66
C GLY A 131 -13.94 15.67 6.80
N ARG A 132 -15.00 15.04 6.31
CA ARG A 132 -14.90 13.99 5.32
C ARG A 132 -14.62 14.57 3.95
N LEU A 133 -14.06 13.74 3.07
CA LEU A 133 -14.08 14.05 1.65
C LEU A 133 -15.51 14.40 1.20
N PRO A 134 -15.69 15.25 0.16
CA PRO A 134 -17.00 15.76 -0.24
C PRO A 134 -18.11 14.71 -0.33
N ASP A 135 -17.80 13.54 -0.87
CA ASP A 135 -18.77 12.47 -1.12
C ASP A 135 -18.45 11.16 -0.40
N SER A 136 -17.22 10.99 0.09
CA SER A 136 -16.82 9.80 0.84
C SER A 136 -16.90 10.02 2.36
N GLU A 137 -17.79 9.30 3.03
CA GLU A 137 -17.83 9.21 4.50
C GLU A 137 -16.68 8.37 5.11
N SER A 138 -15.92 7.65 4.28
CA SER A 138 -14.96 6.63 4.71
C SER A 138 -13.53 7.15 4.94
N TYR A 139 -13.16 8.28 4.34
CA TYR A 139 -11.86 8.94 4.46
C TYR A 139 -12.07 10.41 4.85
N SER A 140 -11.24 10.90 5.77
CA SER A 140 -11.17 12.34 6.12
C SER A 140 -10.10 13.03 5.28
N ARG A 141 -10.15 14.37 5.20
CA ARG A 141 -9.09 15.15 4.57
C ARG A 141 -7.74 14.96 5.25
N SER A 142 -7.71 15.00 6.59
CA SER A 142 -6.50 14.81 7.38
C SER A 142 -5.89 13.40 7.23
N GLU A 143 -6.72 12.37 7.06
CA GLU A 143 -6.25 11.01 6.74
C GLU A 143 -5.55 10.97 5.38
N ILE A 144 -6.10 11.66 4.37
CA ILE A 144 -5.45 11.79 3.06
C ILE A 144 -4.12 12.55 3.17
N ASP A 145 -4.09 13.68 3.89
CA ASP A 145 -2.84 14.42 4.12
C ASP A 145 -1.78 13.55 4.82
N TYR A 146 -2.18 12.76 5.82
CA TYR A 146 -1.28 11.80 6.49
C TYR A 146 -0.71 10.77 5.51
N ILE A 147 -1.56 10.16 4.67
CA ILE A 147 -1.14 9.20 3.65
C ILE A 147 -0.10 9.84 2.72
N VAL A 148 -0.37 11.06 2.24
CA VAL A 148 0.54 11.78 1.35
C VAL A 148 1.90 11.98 1.98
N ARG A 149 1.95 12.39 3.25
CA ARG A 149 3.20 12.70 3.96
C ARG A 149 3.99 11.49 4.39
N THR A 150 3.36 10.33 4.56
CA THR A 150 3.98 9.18 5.24
C THR A 150 4.08 7.91 4.41
N GLU A 151 3.39 7.82 3.27
CA GLU A 151 3.28 6.57 2.50
C GLU A 151 3.88 6.63 1.09
N PHE A 152 4.87 7.53 0.91
CA PHE A 152 5.64 7.71 -0.34
C PHE A 152 4.73 7.96 -1.55
N VAL A 153 3.83 8.93 -1.41
CA VAL A 153 2.96 9.38 -2.51
C VAL A 153 3.76 10.30 -3.43
N GLU A 154 3.78 9.99 -4.72
CA GLU A 154 4.37 10.83 -5.77
C GLU A 154 3.35 11.26 -6.82
N HIS A 155 2.27 10.48 -6.97
CA HIS A 155 1.19 10.71 -7.91
C HIS A 155 -0.18 10.58 -7.25
N LEU A 156 -1.19 11.26 -7.79
CA LEU A 156 -2.55 11.19 -7.28
C LEU A 156 -3.12 9.75 -7.36
N ALA A 157 -2.70 8.99 -8.38
CA ALA A 157 -3.00 7.56 -8.51
C ALA A 157 -2.45 6.69 -7.35
N ASP A 158 -1.38 7.10 -6.66
CA ASP A 158 -0.92 6.39 -5.44
C ASP A 158 -2.00 6.41 -4.37
N ILE A 159 -2.70 7.54 -4.23
CA ILE A 159 -3.72 7.72 -3.20
C ILE A 159 -4.97 6.96 -3.58
N VAL A 160 -5.58 7.29 -4.72
CA VAL A 160 -6.94 6.84 -5.05
C VAL A 160 -7.00 5.37 -5.49
N MET A 161 -5.91 4.82 -6.01
CA MET A 161 -5.86 3.44 -6.52
C MET A 161 -5.06 2.47 -5.64
N ARG A 162 -4.12 2.94 -4.80
CA ARG A 162 -3.21 2.06 -4.04
C ARG A 162 -3.31 2.22 -2.52
N ARG A 163 -3.39 3.44 -1.99
CA ARG A 163 -3.41 3.71 -0.53
C ARG A 163 -4.81 3.87 0.04
N SER A 164 -5.82 4.06 -0.80
CA SER A 164 -7.22 4.06 -0.42
C SER A 164 -8.00 2.99 -1.19
N THR A 165 -9.19 2.70 -0.69
CA THR A 165 -10.13 1.77 -1.33
C THR A 165 -11.09 2.47 -2.28
N LEU A 166 -11.06 3.80 -2.39
CA LEU A 166 -12.09 4.61 -3.05
C LEU A 166 -12.34 4.21 -4.51
N ALA A 167 -11.27 3.99 -5.29
CA ALA A 167 -11.42 3.59 -6.69
C ALA A 167 -11.91 2.13 -6.81
N ILE A 168 -11.33 1.21 -6.03
CA ILE A 168 -11.68 -0.23 -6.14
C ILE A 168 -13.08 -0.54 -5.60
N SER A 169 -13.57 0.22 -4.61
CA SER A 169 -14.96 0.14 -4.15
C SER A 169 -15.95 0.83 -5.08
N GLY A 170 -15.47 1.60 -6.07
CA GLY A 170 -16.32 2.39 -6.96
C GLY A 170 -16.98 3.59 -6.28
N SER A 171 -16.45 4.06 -5.15
CA SER A 171 -17.04 5.15 -4.37
C SER A 171 -16.36 6.51 -4.57
N LEU A 172 -15.24 6.55 -5.29
CA LEU A 172 -14.56 7.81 -5.64
C LEU A 172 -15.43 8.64 -6.58
N THR A 173 -15.59 9.93 -6.30
CA THR A 173 -16.22 10.89 -7.22
C THR A 173 -15.21 11.89 -7.79
N GLY A 174 -15.59 12.62 -8.82
CA GLY A 174 -14.77 13.71 -9.38
C GLY A 174 -14.51 14.81 -8.34
N ARG A 175 -15.47 15.07 -7.45
CA ARG A 175 -15.29 16.03 -6.34
C ARG A 175 -14.29 15.53 -5.31
N ASP A 176 -14.36 14.25 -4.94
CA ASP A 176 -13.38 13.64 -4.06
C ASP A 176 -11.97 13.67 -4.69
N LEU A 177 -11.85 13.37 -6.00
CA LEU A 177 -10.58 13.41 -6.71
C LEU A 177 -9.94 14.81 -6.66
N GLN A 178 -10.72 15.86 -6.89
CA GLN A 178 -10.25 17.25 -6.83
C GLN A 178 -9.82 17.67 -5.42
N GLU A 179 -10.57 17.25 -4.40
CA GLU A 179 -10.21 17.52 -3.01
C GLU A 179 -8.89 16.82 -2.65
N ILE A 180 -8.76 15.54 -3.00
CA ILE A 180 -7.54 14.76 -2.77
C ILE A 180 -6.35 15.41 -3.50
N ALA A 181 -6.54 15.86 -4.75
CA ALA A 181 -5.50 16.55 -5.50
C ALA A 181 -5.06 17.86 -4.84
N THR A 182 -5.99 18.61 -4.25
CA THR A 182 -5.71 19.85 -3.52
C THR A 182 -4.88 19.56 -2.26
N ILE A 183 -5.26 18.54 -1.50
CA ILE A 183 -4.53 18.09 -0.30
C ILE A 183 -3.11 17.63 -0.69
N ALA A 184 -3.01 16.75 -1.69
CA ALA A 184 -1.74 16.24 -2.19
C ALA A 184 -0.83 17.35 -2.71
N GLY A 185 -1.39 18.28 -3.50
CA GLY A 185 -0.64 19.40 -4.05
C GLY A 185 -0.12 20.34 -2.98
N ARG A 186 -0.88 20.59 -1.92
CA ARG A 186 -0.41 21.36 -0.75
C ARG A 186 0.71 20.63 -0.01
N ALA A 187 0.53 19.34 0.25
CA ALA A 187 1.48 18.54 1.02
C ALA A 187 2.82 18.32 0.29
N LEU A 188 2.79 18.16 -1.04
CA LEU A 188 3.95 17.89 -1.90
C LEU A 188 4.51 19.15 -2.58
N GLY A 189 3.86 20.30 -2.43
CA GLY A 189 4.29 21.56 -3.05
C GLY A 189 4.13 21.59 -4.57
N TRP A 190 3.08 20.97 -5.10
CA TRP A 190 2.81 20.99 -6.53
C TRP A 190 2.39 22.39 -7.01
N SER A 191 2.85 22.75 -8.21
CA SER A 191 2.33 23.92 -8.92
C SER A 191 0.90 23.67 -9.40
N ALA A 192 0.17 24.73 -9.73
CA ALA A 192 -1.16 24.60 -10.34
C ALA A 192 -1.14 23.78 -11.63
N GLY A 193 -0.08 23.90 -12.44
CA GLY A 193 0.11 23.09 -13.64
C GLY A 193 0.26 21.60 -13.32
N ARG A 194 1.13 21.25 -12.36
CA ARG A 194 1.32 19.87 -11.93
C ARG A 194 0.04 19.27 -11.33
N LEU A 195 -0.69 20.04 -10.53
CA LEU A 195 -1.96 19.59 -9.98
C LEU A 195 -2.96 19.25 -11.09
N ALA A 196 -3.10 20.10 -12.09
CA ALA A 196 -3.98 19.85 -13.24
C ALA A 196 -3.55 18.60 -14.02
N GLU A 197 -2.25 18.42 -14.28
CA GLU A 197 -1.71 17.21 -14.93
C GLU A 197 -2.02 15.93 -14.15
N GLU A 198 -1.88 15.95 -12.82
CA GLU A 198 -2.13 14.79 -11.95
C GLU A 198 -3.62 14.40 -11.91
N VAL A 199 -4.51 15.41 -11.88
CA VAL A 199 -5.95 15.20 -11.96
C VAL A 199 -6.34 14.60 -13.31
N GLU A 200 -5.86 15.20 -14.41
CA GLU A 200 -6.15 14.71 -15.76
C GLU A 200 -5.64 13.28 -15.97
N ALA A 201 -4.39 13.01 -15.60
CA ALA A 201 -3.80 11.68 -15.72
C ALA A 201 -4.56 10.63 -14.90
N SER A 202 -4.95 10.97 -13.67
CA SER A 202 -5.70 10.06 -12.80
C SER A 202 -7.11 9.82 -13.33
N ALA A 203 -7.80 10.86 -13.79
CA ALA A 203 -9.14 10.74 -14.38
C ALA A 203 -9.10 9.84 -15.63
N LEU A 204 -8.14 10.06 -16.53
CA LEU A 204 -7.94 9.23 -17.72
C LEU A 204 -7.69 7.76 -17.34
N GLU A 205 -6.84 7.47 -16.35
CA GLU A 205 -6.62 6.09 -15.91
C GLU A 205 -7.91 5.45 -15.34
N LEU A 206 -8.63 6.17 -14.49
CA LEU A 206 -9.85 5.68 -13.84
C LEU A 206 -10.98 5.45 -14.86
N GLU A 207 -11.21 6.37 -15.77
CA GLU A 207 -12.33 6.33 -16.71
C GLU A 207 -12.05 5.43 -17.92
N ASP A 208 -10.91 5.61 -18.60
CA ASP A 208 -10.62 4.87 -19.83
C ASP A 208 -10.13 3.45 -19.54
N ARG A 209 -9.24 3.27 -18.56
CA ARG A 209 -8.62 1.95 -18.30
C ARG A 209 -9.40 1.13 -17.30
N ASN A 210 -9.93 1.76 -16.25
CA ASN A 210 -10.66 1.05 -15.20
C ASN A 210 -12.17 1.05 -15.35
N LEU A 211 -12.70 1.80 -16.34
CA LEU A 211 -14.13 1.94 -16.64
C LEU A 211 -14.93 2.43 -15.43
N MET A 212 -14.29 3.23 -14.58
CA MET A 212 -14.93 3.89 -13.46
C MET A 212 -15.71 5.10 -13.96
N ARG A 213 -16.80 5.46 -13.27
CA ARG A 213 -17.53 6.70 -13.52
C ARG A 213 -17.32 7.61 -12.32
N LEU A 214 -16.70 8.77 -12.54
CA LEU A 214 -16.43 9.72 -11.46
C LEU A 214 -17.64 10.59 -11.10
N GLY A 215 -18.72 10.51 -11.88
CA GLY A 215 -19.97 11.21 -11.61
C GLY A 215 -19.97 12.65 -12.08
#